data_AF-A0A2D9LSW0-F1
#
_entry.id   AF-A0A2D9LSW0-F1
#
_cell.length_a   1.000
_cell.length_b   1.000
_cell.length_c   1.000
_cell.angle_alpha   90.00
_cell.angle_beta   90.00
_cell.angle_gamma   90.00
#
_symmetry.space_group_name_H-M   'P 1'
#
loop_
_entity.id
_entity.type
_entity.pdbx_description
1 polymer ?
#
loop_
_entity_poly.entity_id
_entity_poly.type
_entity_poly.pdbx_seq_one_letter_code
_entity_poly.pdbx_strand_id
1 'polypeptide(L)' 'MVDDKDHFWHNDPDHSDCVRSNATSHLRSAVLSHNVMVPISDGKLALGQWQSIIFADLDGPQKRSIVAQIIGE' A
#
# COMPACT_ATOMS: atom_id res chain seq x y z
N MET A 1 12.06 -9.75 0.10
CA MET A 1 11.00 -9.84 -0.93
C MET A 1 11.17 -8.77 -2.00
N VAL A 2 11.54 -7.54 -1.62
CA VAL A 2 12.11 -6.51 -2.52
C VAL A 2 13.21 -5.77 -1.75
N ASP A 3 14.46 -5.84 -2.19
CA ASP A 3 15.62 -5.21 -1.54
C ASP A 3 15.84 -3.80 -2.09
N ASP A 4 16.16 -2.84 -1.22
CA ASP A 4 16.45 -1.46 -1.61
C ASP A 4 17.82 -1.32 -2.30
N LYS A 5 18.67 -2.36 -2.21
CA LYS A 5 19.99 -2.41 -2.87
C LYS A 5 19.93 -2.88 -4.32
N ASP A 6 18.80 -3.43 -4.76
CA ASP A 6 18.66 -3.92 -6.12
C ASP A 6 18.60 -2.76 -7.12
N HIS A 7 19.11 -2.99 -8.33
CA HIS A 7 19.02 -2.00 -9.41
C HIS A 7 17.64 -2.08 -10.07
N PHE A 8 16.95 -0.94 -10.13
CA PHE A 8 15.67 -0.80 -10.78
C PHE A 8 15.75 0.35 -11.79
N TRP A 9 15.30 0.14 -13.03
CA TRP A 9 15.26 1.20 -14.05
C TRP A 9 14.45 2.41 -13.61
N HIS A 10 13.44 2.23 -12.76
CA HIS A 10 12.68 3.34 -12.17
C HIS A 10 13.55 4.27 -11.29
N ASN A 11 14.63 3.76 -10.72
CA ASN A 11 15.59 4.54 -9.93
C ASN A 11 16.81 5.01 -10.75
N ASP A 12 16.87 4.65 -12.03
CA ASP A 12 18.02 4.90 -12.90
C ASP A 12 17.79 6.17 -13.73
N PRO A 13 18.64 7.22 -13.62
CA PRO A 13 18.46 8.47 -14.36
C PRO A 13 18.57 8.33 -15.88
N ASP A 14 19.19 7.26 -16.38
CA ASP A 14 19.26 6.98 -17.83
C ASP A 14 17.91 6.47 -18.36
N HIS A 15 17.02 5.98 -17.48
CA HIS A 15 15.76 5.33 -17.83
C HIS A 15 14.52 5.98 -17.20
N SER A 16 14.68 6.82 -16.17
CA SER A 16 13.59 7.47 -15.44
C SER A 16 14.00 8.86 -14.93
N ASP A 17 13.04 9.78 -14.89
CA ASP A 17 13.19 11.11 -14.27
C ASP A 17 12.83 11.11 -12.77
N CYS A 18 12.59 9.94 -12.17
CA CYS A 18 12.16 9.82 -10.79
C CYS A 18 13.31 10.13 -9.81
N VAL A 19 13.26 11.31 -9.18
CA VAL A 19 14.24 11.74 -8.17
C VAL A 19 14.04 11.12 -6.78
N ARG A 20 12.97 10.33 -6.59
CA ARG A 20 12.56 9.81 -5.27
C ARG A 20 13.11 8.42 -4.98
N SER A 21 13.66 7.75 -6.00
CA SER A 21 14.28 6.42 -5.91
C SER A 21 13.42 5.38 -5.18
N ASN A 22 12.10 5.39 -5.44
CA ASN A 22 11.08 4.64 -4.69
C ASN A 22 10.57 3.38 -5.43
N ALA A 23 11.36 2.79 -6.33
CA ALA A 23 10.98 1.57 -7.06
C ALA A 23 10.49 0.46 -6.13
N THR A 24 11.17 0.28 -4.99
CA THR A 24 10.82 -0.75 -4.02
C THR A 24 9.47 -0.50 -3.36
N SER A 25 9.08 0.77 -3.18
CA SER A 25 7.76 1.14 -2.67
C SER A 25 6.63 0.69 -3.59
N HIS A 26 6.81 0.87 -4.91
CA HIS A 26 5.85 0.39 -5.91
C HIS A 26 5.71 -1.14 -5.87
N LEU A 27 6.83 -1.86 -5.84
CA LEU A 27 6.84 -3.33 -5.82
C LEU A 27 6.27 -3.89 -4.51
N ARG A 28 6.63 -3.30 -3.36
CA ARG A 28 6.10 -3.68 -2.05
C ARG A 28 4.59 -3.42 -1.98
N SER A 29 4.09 -2.31 -2.55
CA SER A 29 2.66 -2.02 -2.61
C SER A 29 1.91 -3.04 -3.49
N ALA A 30 2.49 -3.46 -4.60
CA ALA A 30 1.90 -4.49 -5.46
C ALA A 30 1.77 -5.84 -4.76
N VAL A 31 2.77 -6.22 -3.94
CA VAL A 31 2.76 -7.47 -3.17
C VAL A 31 1.76 -7.42 -2.00
N LEU A 32 1.69 -6.29 -1.29
CA LEU A 32 0.81 -6.15 -0.11
C LEU A 32 -0.65 -5.90 -0.48
N SER A 33 -0.94 -5.48 -1.71
CA SER A 33 -2.20 -4.83 -2.12
C SER A 33 -2.38 -3.44 -1.49
N HIS A 34 -3.16 -2.60 -2.17
CA HIS A 34 -3.50 -1.24 -1.74
C HIS A 34 -4.94 -1.13 -1.21
N ASN A 35 -5.67 -2.24 -1.12
CA ASN A 35 -7.04 -2.28 -0.63
C ASN A 35 -7.35 -3.59 0.10
N VAL A 36 -8.38 -3.53 0.94
CA VAL A 36 -8.99 -4.70 1.59
C VAL A 36 -10.50 -4.55 1.56
N MET A 37 -11.22 -5.66 1.40
CA MET A 37 -12.67 -5.71 1.62
C MET A 37 -12.97 -6.39 2.95
N VAL A 38 -13.78 -5.73 3.76
CA VAL A 38 -14.18 -6.23 5.09
C VAL A 38 -15.71 -6.27 5.15
N PRO A 39 -16.33 -7.44 5.40
CA PRO A 39 -17.77 -7.52 5.57
C PRO A 39 -18.24 -6.70 6.78
N ILE A 40 -19.47 -6.20 6.69
CA ILE A 40 -20.15 -5.56 7.82
C ILE A 40 -21.32 -6.46 8.21
N SER A 41 -21.38 -6.84 9.49
CA SER A 41 -22.49 -7.61 10.07
C SER A 41 -22.95 -6.91 11.33
N ASP A 42 -24.26 -6.74 11.50
CA ASP A 42 -24.87 -6.08 12.67
C ASP A 42 -24.25 -4.70 12.97
N GLY A 43 -23.97 -3.93 11.90
CA GLY A 43 -23.36 -2.59 11.99
C GLY A 43 -21.89 -2.58 12.40
N LYS A 44 -21.18 -3.72 12.41
CA LYS A 44 -19.77 -3.82 12.81
C LYS A 44 -18.92 -4.47 11.72
N LEU A 45 -17.67 -4.03 11.61
CA LEU A 45 -16.66 -4.70 10.78
C LEU A 45 -16.46 -6.13 11.31
N ALA A 46 -16.69 -7.12 10.45
CA ALA A 46 -16.54 -8.53 10.76
C ALA A 46 -15.06 -8.95 10.72
N LEU A 47 -14.27 -8.44 11.66
CA LEU A 47 -12.87 -8.80 11.86
C LEU A 47 -12.76 -9.93 12.88
N GLY A 48 -11.86 -10.88 12.63
CA GLY A 48 -11.45 -11.87 13.61
C GLY A 48 -10.65 -11.25 14.76
N GLN A 49 -10.49 -12.00 15.86
CA GLN A 49 -9.82 -11.55 17.09
C GLN A 49 -8.42 -10.95 16.86
N TRP A 50 -7.72 -11.42 15.82
CA TRP A 50 -6.35 -11.02 15.49
C TRP A 50 -6.23 -10.23 14.18
N GLN A 51 -7.36 -9.84 13.58
CA GLN A 51 -7.36 -9.04 12.35
C GLN A 51 -7.47 -7.55 12.67
N SER A 52 -6.63 -6.77 12.00
CA SER A 52 -6.62 -5.32 12.07
C SER A 52 -6.47 -4.75 10.67
N ILE A 53 -7.11 -3.60 10.41
CA ILE A 53 -6.85 -2.82 9.20
C ILE A 53 -5.63 -1.95 9.47
N ILE A 54 -4.55 -2.18 8.73
CA ILE A 54 -3.28 -1.49 8.90
C ILE A 54 -2.96 -0.72 7.62
N PHE A 55 -2.63 0.56 7.76
CA PHE A 55 -2.05 1.34 6.67
C PHE A 55 -0.52 1.23 6.72
N ALA A 56 0.10 0.77 5.64
CA ALA A 56 1.54 0.72 5.48
C ALA A 56 2.00 1.83 4.52
N ASP A 57 2.68 2.86 5.03
CA ASP A 57 3.34 3.84 4.18
C ASP A 57 4.69 3.28 3.73
N LEU A 58 4.83 3.08 2.43
CA LEU A 58 6.01 2.45 1.84
C LEU A 58 6.97 3.46 1.22
N ASP A 59 6.62 4.74 1.25
CA ASP A 59 7.27 5.79 0.46
C ASP A 59 7.20 7.17 1.14
N GLY A 60 7.29 7.16 2.47
CA GLY A 60 7.11 8.30 3.35
C GLY A 60 8.39 9.07 3.70
N PRO A 61 8.27 10.19 4.44
CA PRO A 61 7.03 10.75 4.97
C PRO A 61 6.27 11.60 3.94
N GLN A 62 4.99 11.31 3.73
CA GLN A 62 4.09 12.11 2.88
C GLN A 62 2.69 12.18 3.48
N LYS A 63 1.91 13.20 3.08
CA LYS A 63 0.48 13.23 3.41
C LYS A 63 -0.26 12.18 2.58
N ARG A 64 -0.96 11.27 3.24
CA ARG A 64 -1.72 10.18 2.62
C ARG A 64 -3.22 10.35 2.86
N SER A 65 -4.01 9.88 1.89
CA SER A 65 -5.47 9.85 1.98
C SER A 65 -5.92 8.40 1.85
N ILE A 66 -6.89 8.00 2.68
CA ILE A 66 -7.51 6.67 2.63
C ILE A 66 -8.99 6.87 2.30
N VAL A 67 -9.50 6.09 1.36
CA VAL A 67 -10.91 6.11 0.97
C VAL A 67 -11.58 4.84 1.50
N ALA A 68 -12.71 5.00 2.19
CA ALA A 68 -13.58 3.92 2.58
C ALA A 68 -14.90 4.04 1.81
N GLN A 69 -15.25 3.01 1.06
CA GLN A 69 -16.54 2.90 0.38
C GLN A 69 -17.35 1.82 1.09
N ILE A 70 -18.58 2.16 1.46
CA ILE A 70 -19.52 1.24 2.12
C ILE A 70 -20.70 1.06 1.18
N ILE A 71 -21.06 -0.20 0.91
CA ILE A 71 -22.14 -0.59 0.03
C ILE A 71 -22.96 -1.66 0.75
N GLY A 72 -24.27 -1.47 0.86
CA GLY A 72 -25.17 -2.37 1.58
C GLY A 72 -26.48 -1.67 1.96
N GLU A 73 -27.34 -2.41 2.64
CA GLU A 73 -28.59 -1.94 3.28
C GLU A 73 -28.46 -1.95 4.80
#